data_AF-A0A7S2LRN4-F1
#
_entry.id   AF-A0A7S2LRN4-F1
#
_cell.length_a   1.000
_cell.length_b   1.000
_cell.length_c   1.000
_cell.angle_alpha   90.00
_cell.angle_beta   90.00
_cell.angle_gamma   90.00
#
_symmetry.space_group_name_H-M   'P 1'
#
loop_
_entity.id
_entity.type
_entity.pdbx_description
1 polymer ?
#
loop_
_entity_poly.entity_id
_entity_poly.type
_entity_poly.pdbx_seq_one_letter_code
_entity_poly.pdbx_strand_id
1 'polypeptide(L)'
;ASARNLAERLDSASAKCQEAEQIAARIGELRQATGGHVNALAAAQEAGERLLEVASEIGALGPGLSEAAMEVVECSLALAARFSSVPVSLLLTDVALSCTLEASRMQHSAGLLLDVRKDTEPSLQTLKTNLGISKILGTVDVETFKLSLGLVGKASSRIVGSIRQVAAALADAPRLLGVVRPVLPRERDDRGVRRGGRSELQ
;
A
#
# COMPACT_ATOMS: atom_id res chain seq x y z
N ALA A 1 3.71 4.32 -21.08
CA ALA A 1 2.73 4.94 -20.16
C ALA A 1 2.33 3.99 -19.03
N SER A 2 1.83 2.78 -19.32
CA SER A 2 1.29 1.85 -18.30
C SER A 2 2.27 1.43 -17.20
N ALA A 3 3.52 1.11 -17.53
CA ALA A 3 4.55 0.79 -16.52
C ALA A 3 4.85 1.93 -15.54
N ARG A 4 4.74 3.19 -15.99
CA ARG A 4 4.95 4.37 -15.15
C ARG A 4 3.75 4.61 -14.22
N ASN A 5 2.53 4.47 -14.74
CA ASN A 5 1.30 4.52 -13.94
C ASN A 5 1.32 3.45 -12.83
N LEU A 6 1.71 2.22 -13.16
CA LEU A 6 1.87 1.14 -12.16
C LEU A 6 2.91 1.51 -11.10
N ALA A 7 4.08 2.03 -11.49
CA ALA A 7 5.12 2.43 -10.54
C ALA A 7 4.64 3.53 -9.58
N GLU A 8 4.00 4.60 -10.08
CA GLU A 8 3.48 5.69 -9.26
C GLU A 8 2.42 5.20 -8.26
N ARG A 9 1.57 4.24 -8.65
CA ARG A 9 0.59 3.61 -7.75
C ARG A 9 1.24 2.70 -6.71
N LEU A 10 2.25 1.93 -7.08
CA LEU A 10 3.02 1.10 -6.15
C LEU A 10 3.73 1.96 -5.10
N ASP A 11 4.33 3.07 -5.50
CA ASP A 11 5.00 4.02 -4.60
C ASP A 11 4.00 4.64 -3.61
N SER A 12 2.84 5.07 -4.09
CA SER A 12 1.75 5.59 -3.27
C SER A 12 1.25 4.55 -2.25
N ALA A 13 1.02 3.31 -2.68
CA ALA A 13 0.60 2.22 -1.81
C ALA A 13 1.67 1.86 -0.76
N SER A 14 2.94 1.86 -1.16
CA SER A 14 4.08 1.62 -0.27
C SER A 14 4.19 2.71 0.81
N ALA A 15 4.03 3.98 0.45
CA ALA A 15 4.03 5.09 1.39
C ALA A 15 2.93 4.94 2.46
N LYS A 16 1.73 4.52 2.06
CA LYS A 16 0.62 4.24 3.00
C LYS A 16 0.92 3.04 3.92
N CYS A 17 1.56 2.00 3.41
CA CYS A 17 2.00 0.89 4.24
C CYS A 17 3.00 1.35 5.32
N GLN A 18 3.92 2.25 4.98
CA GLN A 18 4.85 2.84 5.94
C GLN A 18 4.14 3.73 6.98
N GLU A 19 3.17 4.54 6.56
CA GLU A 19 2.33 5.32 7.49
C GLU A 19 1.62 4.40 8.50
N ALA A 20 1.04 3.29 8.04
CA ALA A 20 0.40 2.31 8.91
C ALA A 20 1.37 1.69 9.93
N GLU A 21 2.61 1.39 9.54
CA GLU A 21 3.61 0.89 10.47
C GLU A 21 4.00 1.93 11.53
N GLN A 22 4.10 3.21 11.17
CA GLN A 22 4.36 4.30 12.11
C GLN A 22 3.20 4.46 13.11
N ILE A 23 1.95 4.39 12.65
CA ILE A 23 0.78 4.42 13.52
C ILE A 23 0.79 3.25 14.50
N ALA A 24 1.13 2.04 14.02
CA ALA A 24 1.24 0.86 14.85
C ALA A 24 2.34 0.97 15.91
N ALA A 25 3.49 1.55 15.57
CA ALA A 25 4.56 1.84 16.52
C ALA A 25 4.08 2.78 17.64
N ARG A 26 3.36 3.85 17.27
CA ARG A 26 2.74 4.78 18.24
C ARG A 26 1.77 4.07 19.20
N ILE A 27 0.95 3.13 18.70
CA ILE A 27 0.07 2.32 19.55
C ILE A 27 0.89 1.43 20.51
N GLY A 28 2.04 0.92 20.06
CA GLY A 28 3.00 0.19 20.89
C GLY A 28 3.61 1.03 22.01
N GLU A 29 3.94 2.30 21.74
CA GLU A 29 4.46 3.23 22.74
C GLU A 29 3.39 3.60 23.78
N LEU A 30 2.16 3.85 23.33
CA LEU A 30 1.03 4.17 24.22
C LEU A 30 0.71 3.03 25.19
N ARG A 31 1.05 1.78 24.85
CA ARG A 31 0.96 0.61 25.75
C ARG A 31 1.93 0.63 26.92
N GLN A 32 3.03 1.37 26.80
CA GLN A 32 4.06 1.46 27.82
C GLN A 32 3.88 2.70 28.72
N ALA A 33 2.90 3.55 28.43
CA ALA A 33 2.64 4.76 29.22
C ALA A 33 2.18 4.39 30.66
N THR A 34 2.88 4.95 31.66
CA THR A 34 2.64 4.68 33.10
C THR A 34 1.72 5.70 33.78
N GLY A 35 1.20 6.69 33.04
CA GLY A 35 0.33 7.74 33.58
C GLY A 35 -0.60 8.33 32.54
N GLY A 36 -1.65 9.04 32.99
CA GLY A 36 -2.61 9.70 32.10
C GLY A 36 -3.49 8.73 31.31
N HIS A 37 -4.02 7.68 31.96
CA HIS A 37 -4.74 6.57 31.31
C HIS A 37 -5.85 7.01 30.34
N VAL A 38 -6.64 8.03 30.70
CA VAL A 38 -7.70 8.56 29.83
C VAL A 38 -7.12 9.15 28.54
N ASN A 39 -6.03 9.92 28.64
CA ASN A 39 -5.39 10.55 27.49
C ASN A 39 -4.66 9.52 26.62
N ALA A 40 -3.97 8.57 27.23
CA ALA A 40 -3.31 7.48 26.52
C ALA A 40 -4.33 6.61 25.77
N LEU A 41 -5.47 6.31 26.39
CA LEU A 41 -6.54 5.53 25.78
C LEU A 41 -7.22 6.29 24.64
N ALA A 42 -7.45 7.59 24.80
CA ALA A 42 -7.97 8.45 23.73
C ALA A 42 -7.01 8.51 22.53
N ALA A 43 -5.71 8.68 22.78
CA ALA A 43 -4.69 8.68 21.73
C ALA A 43 -4.59 7.31 21.03
N ALA A 44 -4.75 6.22 21.77
CA ALA A 44 -4.74 4.87 21.20
C ALA A 44 -5.97 4.61 20.33
N GLN A 45 -7.14 5.12 20.74
CA GLN A 45 -8.36 5.07 19.92
C GLN A 45 -8.17 5.87 18.63
N GLU A 46 -7.69 7.11 18.71
CA GLU A 46 -7.43 7.96 17.54
C GLU A 46 -6.45 7.30 16.57
N ALA A 47 -5.36 6.73 17.09
CA ALA A 47 -4.40 5.97 16.28
C ALA A 47 -5.05 4.72 15.65
N GLY A 48 -5.92 4.02 16.37
CA GLY A 48 -6.68 2.88 15.83
C GLY A 48 -7.66 3.27 14.72
N GLU A 49 -8.36 4.40 14.87
CA GLU A 49 -9.24 4.97 13.83
C GLU A 49 -8.44 5.36 12.59
N ARG A 50 -7.31 6.05 12.77
CA ARG A 50 -6.41 6.40 11.67
C ARG A 50 -5.86 5.16 10.96
N LEU A 51 -5.54 4.10 11.71
CA LEU A 51 -5.09 2.83 11.14
C LEU A 51 -6.19 2.16 10.29
N LEU A 52 -7.45 2.23 10.71
CA LEU A 52 -8.58 1.74 9.90
C LEU A 52 -8.76 2.54 8.61
N GLU A 53 -8.60 3.86 8.66
CA GLU A 53 -8.64 4.73 7.47
C GLU A 53 -7.55 4.34 6.48
N VAL A 54 -6.30 4.27 6.93
CA VAL A 54 -5.15 3.88 6.08
C VAL A 54 -5.34 2.47 5.52
N ALA A 55 -5.84 1.52 6.32
CA ALA A 55 -6.17 0.18 5.84
C ALA A 55 -7.26 0.19 4.75
N SER A 56 -8.28 1.04 4.90
CA SER A 56 -9.31 1.22 3.88
C SER A 56 -8.74 1.80 2.59
N GLU A 57 -7.87 2.80 2.72
CA GLU A 57 -7.20 3.43 1.58
C GLU A 57 -6.29 2.45 0.84
N ILE A 58 -5.49 1.65 1.55
CA ILE A 58 -4.64 0.60 0.95
C ILE A 58 -5.53 -0.45 0.25
N GLY A 59 -6.59 -0.92 0.93
CA GLY A 59 -7.50 -1.91 0.38
C GLY A 59 -8.19 -1.41 -0.90
N ALA A 60 -8.57 -0.13 -0.95
CA ALA A 60 -9.19 0.49 -2.13
C ALA A 60 -8.22 0.65 -3.32
N LEU A 61 -6.89 0.68 -3.08
CA LEU A 61 -5.90 0.71 -4.15
C LEU A 61 -5.75 -0.65 -4.85
N GLY A 62 -6.17 -1.76 -4.22
CA GLY A 62 -6.00 -3.12 -4.73
C GLY A 62 -6.50 -3.33 -6.17
N PRO A 63 -7.78 -3.03 -6.48
CA PRO A 63 -8.30 -3.14 -7.85
C PRO A 63 -7.52 -2.27 -8.84
N GLY A 64 -7.23 -1.02 -8.48
CA GLY A 64 -6.52 -0.09 -9.36
C GLY A 64 -5.05 -0.47 -9.61
N LEU A 65 -4.40 -1.17 -8.68
CA LEU A 65 -3.07 -1.74 -8.86
C LEU A 65 -3.11 -2.96 -9.79
N SER A 66 -4.12 -3.82 -9.61
CA SER A 66 -4.36 -4.99 -10.46
C SER A 66 -4.62 -4.58 -11.91
N GLU A 67 -5.49 -3.60 -12.14
CA GLU A 67 -5.77 -3.04 -13.47
C GLU A 67 -4.50 -2.48 -14.13
N ALA A 68 -3.73 -1.64 -13.42
CA ALA A 68 -2.50 -1.08 -13.94
C ALA A 68 -1.45 -2.16 -14.26
N ALA A 69 -1.40 -3.24 -13.48
CA ALA A 69 -0.55 -4.39 -13.77
C ALA A 69 -1.03 -5.16 -15.01
N MET A 70 -2.34 -5.35 -15.16
CA MET A 70 -2.93 -6.01 -16.34
C MET A 70 -2.68 -5.23 -17.63
N GLU A 71 -2.65 -3.89 -17.62
CA GLU A 71 -2.23 -3.12 -18.79
C GLU A 71 -0.78 -3.44 -19.22
N VAL A 72 0.13 -3.65 -18.25
CA VAL A 72 1.52 -4.04 -18.53
C VAL A 72 1.57 -5.47 -19.10
N VAL A 73 0.74 -6.37 -18.59
CA VAL A 73 0.56 -7.74 -19.13
C VAL A 73 0.13 -7.68 -20.59
N GLU A 74 -0.94 -6.93 -20.89
CA GLU A 74 -1.48 -6.79 -22.25
C GLU A 74 -0.44 -6.22 -23.22
N CYS A 75 0.27 -5.17 -22.81
CA CYS A 75 1.36 -4.59 -23.61
C CYS A 75 2.48 -5.62 -23.87
N SER A 76 2.87 -6.38 -22.85
CA SER A 76 3.94 -7.37 -22.94
C SER A 76 3.57 -8.54 -23.84
N LEU A 77 2.34 -9.05 -23.74
CA LEU A 77 1.83 -10.12 -24.61
C LEU A 77 1.66 -9.65 -26.06
N ALA A 78 1.16 -8.43 -26.27
CA ALA A 78 1.05 -7.85 -27.61
C ALA A 78 2.44 -7.73 -28.27
N LEU A 79 3.45 -7.29 -27.52
CA LEU A 79 4.83 -7.26 -28.00
C LEU A 79 5.39 -8.67 -28.25
N ALA A 80 5.19 -9.60 -27.33
CA ALA A 80 5.62 -10.99 -27.47
C ALA A 80 5.06 -11.63 -28.74
N ALA A 81 3.77 -11.42 -29.03
CA ALA A 81 3.12 -11.93 -30.23
C ALA A 81 3.74 -11.36 -31.52
N ARG A 82 4.04 -10.05 -31.54
CA ARG A 82 4.67 -9.37 -32.67
C ARG A 82 6.10 -9.82 -32.93
N PHE A 83 6.81 -10.27 -31.90
CA PHE A 83 8.20 -10.74 -31.98
C PHE A 83 8.31 -12.25 -31.70
N SER A 84 7.26 -13.02 -32.02
CA SER A 84 7.16 -14.46 -31.72
C SER A 84 8.28 -15.32 -32.31
N SER A 85 8.96 -14.84 -33.36
CA SER A 85 10.12 -15.50 -33.96
C SER A 85 11.45 -15.23 -33.25
N VAL A 86 11.47 -14.35 -32.24
CA VAL A 86 12.68 -13.93 -31.51
C VAL A 86 12.63 -14.50 -30.08
N PRO A 87 13.76 -14.99 -29.52
CA PRO A 87 13.80 -15.55 -28.15
C PRO A 87 13.30 -14.61 -27.05
N VAL A 88 13.35 -13.29 -27.28
CA VAL A 88 12.83 -12.27 -26.34
C VAL A 88 11.32 -12.38 -26.13
N SER A 89 10.56 -12.97 -27.06
CA SER A 89 9.12 -13.19 -26.89
C SER A 89 8.79 -14.06 -25.68
N LEU A 90 9.59 -15.11 -25.42
CA LEU A 90 9.43 -15.96 -24.25
C LEU A 90 9.65 -15.19 -22.94
N LEU A 91 10.64 -14.29 -22.90
CA LEU A 91 10.89 -13.44 -21.73
C LEU A 91 9.73 -12.46 -21.50
N LEU A 92 9.18 -11.88 -22.56
CA LEU A 92 8.02 -10.99 -22.45
C LEU A 92 6.76 -11.74 -21.98
N THR A 93 6.57 -12.99 -22.41
CA THR A 93 5.50 -13.85 -21.91
C THR A 93 5.70 -14.20 -20.44
N ASP A 94 6.93 -14.53 -20.02
CA ASP A 94 7.23 -14.84 -18.61
C ASP A 94 7.00 -13.64 -17.68
N VAL A 95 7.42 -12.45 -18.11
CA VAL A 95 7.12 -11.18 -17.42
C VAL A 95 5.61 -10.96 -17.34
N ALA A 96 4.87 -11.19 -18.43
CA ALA A 96 3.43 -11.04 -18.44
C ALA A 96 2.75 -11.99 -17.44
N LEU A 97 3.12 -13.27 -17.44
CA LEU A 97 2.58 -14.27 -16.50
C LEU A 97 2.90 -13.91 -15.05
N SER A 98 4.13 -13.46 -14.79
CA SER A 98 4.56 -13.01 -13.46
C SER A 98 3.76 -11.77 -13.01
N CYS A 99 3.56 -10.79 -13.89
CA CYS A 99 2.72 -9.62 -13.61
C CYS A 99 1.27 -10.00 -13.31
N THR A 100 0.69 -10.97 -14.03
CA THR A 100 -0.67 -11.47 -13.75
C THR A 100 -0.78 -12.14 -12.38
N LEU A 101 0.22 -12.95 -12.00
CA LEU A 101 0.25 -13.59 -10.69
C LEU A 101 0.36 -12.55 -9.57
N GLU A 102 1.21 -11.54 -9.74
CA GLU A 102 1.36 -10.46 -8.77
C GLU A 102 0.12 -9.56 -8.68
N ALA A 103 -0.51 -9.23 -9.82
CA ALA A 103 -1.79 -8.53 -9.88
C ALA A 103 -2.85 -9.25 -9.03
N SER A 104 -2.97 -10.57 -9.23
CA SER A 104 -3.90 -11.42 -8.49
C SER A 104 -3.58 -11.45 -7.00
N ARG A 105 -2.29 -11.55 -6.63
CA ARG A 105 -1.85 -11.58 -5.23
C ARG A 105 -2.10 -10.25 -4.52
N MET A 106 -1.81 -9.13 -5.17
CA MET A 106 -2.10 -7.78 -4.65
C MET A 106 -3.60 -7.58 -4.44
N GLN A 107 -4.42 -7.93 -5.44
CA GLN A 107 -5.87 -7.81 -5.36
C GLN A 107 -6.46 -8.68 -4.24
N HIS A 108 -5.99 -9.92 -4.11
CA HIS A 108 -6.40 -10.83 -3.05
C HIS A 108 -6.02 -10.28 -1.66
N SER A 109 -4.77 -9.86 -1.50
CA SER A 109 -4.28 -9.31 -0.22
C SER A 109 -5.02 -8.03 0.18
N ALA A 110 -5.33 -7.17 -0.79
CA ALA A 110 -6.14 -5.97 -0.56
C ALA A 110 -7.58 -6.32 -0.15
N GLY A 111 -8.18 -7.35 -0.75
CA GLY A 111 -9.49 -7.87 -0.34
C GLY A 111 -9.47 -8.38 1.10
N LEU A 112 -8.49 -9.21 1.46
CA LEU A 112 -8.32 -9.71 2.83
C LEU A 112 -8.12 -8.57 3.85
N LEU A 113 -7.38 -7.52 3.48
CA LEU A 113 -7.21 -6.35 4.33
C LEU A 113 -8.55 -5.65 4.60
N LEU A 114 -9.40 -5.49 3.59
CA LEU A 114 -10.73 -4.90 3.75
C LEU A 114 -11.64 -5.75 4.64
N ASP A 115 -11.54 -7.08 4.54
CA ASP A 115 -12.32 -7.98 5.40
C ASP A 115 -11.83 -7.91 6.85
N VAL A 116 -10.52 -7.95 7.09
CA VAL A 116 -9.94 -7.75 8.43
C VAL A 116 -10.32 -6.39 9.01
N ARG A 117 -10.35 -5.33 8.19
CA ARG A 117 -10.84 -4.01 8.60
C ARG A 117 -12.30 -4.10 9.08
N LYS A 118 -13.20 -4.65 8.27
CA LYS A 118 -14.63 -4.79 8.59
C LYS A 118 -14.85 -5.57 9.89
N ASP A 119 -14.09 -6.64 10.10
CA ASP A 119 -14.16 -7.45 11.33
C ASP A 119 -13.64 -6.71 12.56
N THR A 120 -12.72 -5.77 12.35
CA THR A 120 -12.04 -5.04 13.44
C THR A 120 -12.77 -3.76 13.83
N GLU A 121 -13.48 -3.12 12.89
CA GLU A 121 -14.21 -1.87 13.10
C GLU A 121 -15.19 -1.90 14.29
N PRO A 122 -16.03 -2.94 14.48
CA PRO A 122 -16.92 -3.03 15.64
C PRO A 122 -16.19 -2.99 16.98
N SER A 123 -15.00 -3.61 17.07
CA SER A 123 -14.20 -3.63 18.29
C SER A 123 -13.71 -2.23 18.67
N LEU A 124 -13.31 -1.44 17.68
CA LEU A 124 -12.89 -0.04 17.90
C LEU A 124 -14.08 0.87 18.21
N GLN A 125 -15.25 0.62 17.63
CA GLN A 125 -16.48 1.35 17.99
C GLN A 125 -16.92 1.07 19.44
N THR A 126 -16.88 -0.19 19.89
CA THR A 126 -17.15 -0.52 21.30
C THR A 126 -16.19 0.22 22.24
N LEU A 127 -14.90 0.29 21.87
CA LEU A 127 -13.90 1.01 22.65
C LEU A 127 -14.18 2.52 22.71
N LYS A 128 -14.59 3.12 21.60
CA LYS A 128 -15.00 4.53 21.52
C LYS A 128 -16.18 4.82 22.45
N THR A 129 -17.19 3.95 22.47
CA THR A 129 -18.32 4.07 23.39
C THR A 129 -17.85 3.99 24.85
N ASN A 130 -17.00 3.02 25.19
CA ASN A 130 -16.47 2.85 26.54
C ASN A 130 -15.65 4.08 26.99
N LEU A 131 -14.79 4.61 26.10
CA LEU A 131 -14.05 5.86 26.33
C LEU A 131 -14.96 7.06 26.55
N GLY A 132 -16.07 7.16 25.80
CA GLY A 132 -17.06 8.21 25.99
C GLY A 132 -17.64 8.20 27.40
N ILE A 133 -18.00 7.02 27.90
CA ILE A 133 -18.50 6.83 29.27
C ILE A 133 -17.42 7.19 30.29
N SER A 134 -16.20 6.72 30.08
CA SER A 134 -15.06 7.00 30.96
C SER A 134 -14.69 8.49 31.02
N LYS A 135 -14.79 9.23 29.92
CA LYS A 135 -14.58 10.68 29.90
C LYS A 135 -15.63 11.43 30.73
N ILE A 136 -16.88 10.98 30.69
CA ILE A 136 -17.98 11.54 31.50
C ILE A 136 -17.75 11.27 32.99
N LEU A 137 -17.31 10.06 33.34
CA LEU A 137 -17.02 9.66 34.71
C LEU A 137 -15.70 10.25 35.26
N GLY A 138 -14.87 10.86 34.40
CA GLY A 138 -13.59 11.47 34.76
C GLY A 138 -12.51 10.50 35.24
N THR A 139 -12.80 9.20 35.26
CA THR A 139 -11.91 8.15 35.77
C THR A 139 -12.03 6.89 34.90
N VAL A 140 -10.90 6.20 34.75
CA VAL A 140 -10.81 4.85 34.16
C VAL A 140 -10.04 4.02 35.16
N ASP A 141 -10.63 2.94 35.64
CA ASP A 141 -9.88 2.00 36.47
C ASP A 141 -8.76 1.34 35.65
N VAL A 142 -7.70 0.93 36.33
CA VAL A 142 -6.48 0.44 35.67
C VAL A 142 -6.74 -0.84 34.86
N GLU A 143 -7.70 -1.68 35.26
CA GLU A 143 -8.02 -2.92 34.56
C GLU A 143 -8.78 -2.63 33.26
N THR A 144 -9.79 -1.77 33.29
CA THR A 144 -10.51 -1.31 32.10
C THR A 144 -9.58 -0.62 31.11
N PHE A 145 -8.62 0.18 31.61
CA PHE A 145 -7.58 0.78 30.76
C PHE A 145 -6.74 -0.29 30.05
N LYS A 146 -6.19 -1.24 30.80
CA LYS A 146 -5.36 -2.33 30.25
C LYS A 146 -6.14 -3.20 29.26
N LEU A 147 -7.38 -3.55 29.57
CA LEU A 147 -8.25 -4.33 28.69
C LEU A 147 -8.53 -3.60 27.38
N SER A 148 -8.93 -2.34 27.47
CA SER A 148 -9.24 -1.50 26.31
C SER A 148 -8.02 -1.33 25.40
N LEU A 149 -6.85 -1.04 25.98
CA LEU A 149 -5.60 -0.91 25.22
C LEU A 149 -5.08 -2.26 24.68
N GLY A 150 -5.39 -3.35 25.39
CA GLY A 150 -5.21 -4.72 24.94
C GLY A 150 -6.00 -5.00 23.66
N LEU A 151 -7.28 -4.62 23.63
CA LEU A 151 -8.15 -4.76 22.46
C LEU A 151 -7.65 -3.91 21.28
N VAL A 152 -7.34 -2.62 21.50
CA VAL A 152 -6.81 -1.74 20.44
C VAL A 152 -5.58 -2.34 19.80
N GLY A 153 -4.58 -2.74 20.59
CA GLY A 153 -3.36 -3.26 19.97
C GLY A 153 -3.52 -4.67 19.40
N LYS A 154 -4.49 -5.50 19.86
CA LYS A 154 -4.81 -6.78 19.18
C LYS A 154 -5.46 -6.53 17.82
N ALA A 155 -6.43 -5.61 17.77
CA ALA A 155 -7.05 -5.11 16.55
C ALA A 155 -6.00 -4.55 15.59
N SER A 156 -5.14 -3.66 16.08
CA SER A 156 -4.08 -3.03 15.29
C SER A 156 -3.07 -4.04 14.77
N SER A 157 -2.69 -5.03 15.58
CA SER A 157 -1.76 -6.10 15.15
C SER A 157 -2.32 -6.94 14.00
N ARG A 158 -3.64 -7.21 13.99
CA ARG A 158 -4.30 -7.91 12.88
C ARG A 158 -4.24 -7.08 11.59
N ILE A 159 -4.61 -5.80 11.68
CA ILE A 159 -4.59 -4.89 10.54
C ILE A 159 -3.17 -4.77 9.99
N VAL A 160 -2.17 -4.54 10.85
CA VAL A 160 -0.75 -4.43 10.46
C VAL A 160 -0.24 -5.73 9.84
N GLY A 161 -0.65 -6.89 10.37
CA GLY A 161 -0.34 -8.18 9.77
C GLY A 161 -0.82 -8.28 8.33
N SER A 162 -2.06 -7.89 8.06
CA SER A 162 -2.62 -7.83 6.69
C SER A 162 -1.95 -6.78 5.82
N ILE A 163 -1.63 -5.60 6.35
CA ILE A 163 -0.91 -4.54 5.62
C ILE A 163 0.48 -5.04 5.21
N ARG A 164 1.19 -5.79 6.06
CA ARG A 164 2.48 -6.39 5.70
C ARG A 164 2.39 -7.41 4.59
N GLN A 165 1.28 -8.16 4.52
CA GLN A 165 1.04 -9.07 3.39
C GLN A 165 0.85 -8.29 2.09
N VAL A 166 0.09 -7.19 2.13
CA VAL A 166 -0.03 -6.27 0.98
C VAL A 166 1.33 -5.68 0.62
N ALA A 167 2.10 -5.17 1.58
CA ALA A 167 3.42 -4.59 1.34
C ALA A 167 4.40 -5.59 0.73
N ALA A 168 4.36 -6.86 1.16
CA ALA A 168 5.16 -7.93 0.54
C ALA A 168 4.74 -8.16 -0.91
N ALA A 169 3.42 -8.18 -1.19
CA ALA A 169 2.92 -8.27 -2.56
C ALA A 169 3.36 -7.09 -3.44
N LEU A 170 3.32 -5.87 -2.89
CA LEU A 170 3.77 -4.65 -3.58
C LEU A 170 5.28 -4.66 -3.84
N ALA A 171 6.10 -5.19 -2.92
CA ALA A 171 7.56 -5.16 -3.04
C ALA A 171 8.11 -6.06 -4.16
N ASP A 172 7.38 -7.10 -4.55
CA ASP A 172 7.81 -7.98 -5.64
C ASP A 172 7.44 -7.44 -7.03
N ALA A 173 6.42 -6.60 -7.15
CA ALA A 173 5.98 -6.04 -8.44
C ALA A 173 7.04 -5.16 -9.16
N PRO A 174 7.82 -4.29 -8.49
CA PRO A 174 8.90 -3.52 -9.12
C PRO A 174 10.02 -4.38 -9.71
N ARG A 175 10.26 -5.60 -9.17
CA ARG A 175 11.26 -6.52 -9.72
C ARG A 175 10.90 -6.92 -11.15
N LEU A 176 9.61 -7.00 -11.46
CA LEU A 176 9.09 -7.29 -12.80
C LEU A 176 9.30 -6.10 -13.75
N LEU A 177 9.09 -4.87 -13.26
CA LEU A 177 9.34 -3.65 -14.04
C LEU A 177 10.84 -3.44 -14.33
N GLY A 178 11.72 -3.88 -13.44
CA GLY A 178 13.18 -3.83 -13.62
C GLY A 178 13.68 -4.63 -14.83
N VAL A 179 13.00 -5.74 -15.17
CA VAL A 179 13.33 -6.59 -16.32
C VAL A 179 12.89 -5.95 -17.65
N VAL A 180 11.82 -5.16 -17.64
CA VAL A 180 11.26 -4.49 -18.84
C VAL A 180 12.04 -3.22 -19.20
N ARG A 181 12.59 -2.52 -18.20
CA ARG A 181 13.29 -1.24 -18.36
C ARG A 181 14.48 -1.24 -19.35
N PRO A 182 15.32 -2.28 -19.46
CA PRO A 182 16.40 -2.32 -20.45
C PRO A 182 15.95 -2.69 -21.87
N VAL A 183 14.74 -3.22 -22.07
CA VAL A 183 14.25 -3.71 -23.37
C VAL A 183 13.50 -2.61 -24.15
N LEU A 184 12.92 -1.64 -23.44
CA LEU A 184 12.26 -0.51 -24.09
C LEU A 184 13.31 0.44 -24.70
N PRO A 185 13.18 0.83 -25.98
CA PRO A 185 14.04 1.84 -26.55
C PRO A 185 13.90 3.10 -25.69
N ARG A 186 15.03 3.56 -25.12
CA ARG A 186 15.07 4.86 -24.45
C ARG A 186 14.48 5.85 -25.42
N GLU A 187 13.33 6.45 -25.08
CA GLU A 187 12.82 7.62 -25.80
C GLU A 187 14.02 8.56 -25.92
N ARG A 188 14.52 8.72 -27.14
CA ARG A 188 15.57 9.69 -27.41
C ARG A 188 14.96 11.02 -27.01
N ASP A 189 15.54 11.63 -25.98
CA ASP A 189 15.28 13.02 -25.64
C ASP A 189 15.66 13.86 -26.88
N ASP A 190 14.69 14.08 -27.78
CA ASP A 190 14.82 14.93 -28.97
C ASP A 190 14.88 16.43 -28.60
N ARG A 191 15.30 16.76 -27.39
CA ARG A 191 15.58 18.14 -26.93
C ARG A 191 16.99 18.62 -27.29
N GLY A 192 17.63 17.97 -28.26
CA GLY A 192 19.07 18.07 -28.45
C GLY A 192 19.62 18.60 -29.78
N VAL A 193 18.81 19.08 -30.74
CA VAL A 193 19.38 19.70 -31.97
C VAL A 193 18.50 20.85 -32.51
N ARG A 194 18.50 22.00 -31.83
CA ARG A 194 18.39 23.30 -32.53
C ARG A 194 19.81 23.84 -32.66
N ARG A 195 20.57 23.35 -33.65
CA ARG A 195 21.80 24.03 -34.06
C ARG A 195 21.40 25.35 -34.69
N GLY A 196 21.96 26.40 -34.10
CA GLY A 196 21.66 27.79 -34.40
C GLY A 196 21.88 28.13 -35.87
N GLY A 197 21.06 29.06 -36.35
CA GLY A 197 21.38 29.83 -37.53
C GLY A 197 22.69 30.59 -37.30
N ARG A 198 23.52 30.60 -38.34
CA ARG A 198 24.47 31.68 -38.59
C ARG A 198 24.27 32.10 -40.04
N SER A 199 23.60 33.24 -40.18
CA SER A 199 23.85 34.17 -41.28
C SER A 199 25.33 34.53 -41.26
N GLU A 200 26.03 34.33 -42.37
CA GLU A 200 27.09 35.24 -42.77
C GLU A 200 26.89 35.55 -44.25
N LEU A 201 26.53 36.81 -44.47
CA LEU A 201 26.68 37.53 -45.72
C LEU A 201 28.17 37.60 -46.05
N GLN A 202 28.56 37.16 -47.23
CA GLN A 202 29.56 37.80 -48.10
C GLN A 202 29.45 37.23 -49.52
#